data_AF-A0A7L1DEG6-F1
#
_entry.id   AF-A0A7L1DEG6-F1
#
_cell.length_a   1.000
_cell.length_b   1.000
_cell.length_c   1.000
_cell.angle_alpha   90.00
_cell.angle_beta   90.00
_cell.angle_gamma   90.00
#
_symmetry.space_group_name_H-M   'P 1'
#
loop_
_entity.id
_entity.type
_entity.pdbx_description
1 polymer ?
#
loop_
_entity_poly.entity_id
_entity_poly.type
_entity_poly.pdbx_seq_one_letter_code
_entity_poly.pdbx_strand_id
1 'polypeptide(L)'
;RVLSCGLKDFCAHGGSPGEAAAGGGGGGGGTGGDKRVPKIASVVGILGHLASRHAGSIKQELLRMFHESLGAGRGEQHKATVPFLLQLALMSPALLGTVSAELVDSLKPPVLNQLHQHFSALPRDELDNVVGVVVHLISQTSAGAFRILQFLVGTAMP
;
A
#
# COMPACT_ATOMS: atom_id res chain seq x y z
N ARG A 1 -6.72 10.31 -12.20
CA ARG A 1 -7.29 11.48 -11.47
C ARG A 1 -7.64 11.14 -10.02
N VAL A 2 -8.52 10.17 -9.73
CA VAL A 2 -8.89 9.78 -8.35
C VAL A 2 -7.67 9.37 -7.52
N LEU A 3 -6.83 8.47 -8.05
CA LEU A 3 -5.60 8.03 -7.38
C LEU A 3 -4.61 9.18 -7.14
N SER A 4 -4.40 10.05 -8.14
CA SER A 4 -3.51 11.21 -8.03
C SER A 4 -3.98 12.23 -6.99
N CYS A 5 -5.30 12.46 -6.90
CA CYS A 5 -5.90 13.29 -5.85
C CYS A 5 -5.74 12.65 -4.48
N GLY A 6 -6.02 11.34 -4.37
CA GLY A 6 -5.85 10.59 -3.12
C GLY A 6 -4.40 10.60 -2.62
N LEU A 7 -3.42 10.39 -3.51
CA LEU A 7 -1.99 10.44 -3.17
C LEU A 7 -1.58 11.85 -2.71
N LYS A 8 -2.03 12.91 -3.39
CA LYS A 8 -1.75 14.29 -2.99
C LYS A 8 -2.30 14.59 -1.60
N ASP A 9 -3.52 14.14 -1.31
CA ASP A 9 -4.12 14.29 0.02
C ASP A 9 -3.36 13.46 1.06
N PHE A 10 -2.99 12.23 0.75
CA PHE A 10 -2.20 11.37 1.65
C PHE A 10 -0.85 11.99 2.03
N CYS A 11 -0.17 12.63 1.08
CA CYS A 11 1.06 13.38 1.35
C CYS A 11 0.83 14.59 2.27
N ALA A 12 -0.26 15.33 2.05
CA ALA A 12 -0.55 16.55 2.80
C ALA A 12 -0.90 16.30 4.29
N HIS A 13 -1.24 15.06 4.66
CA HIS A 13 -1.67 14.72 6.01
C HIS A 13 -0.66 13.84 6.78
N GLY A 14 0.55 13.65 6.25
CA GLY A 14 1.59 12.85 6.91
C GLY A 14 1.23 11.37 6.97
N GLY A 15 0.96 10.78 5.81
CA GLY A 15 0.41 9.42 5.65
C GLY A 15 1.18 8.34 6.39
N SER A 16 0.73 8.03 7.61
CA SER A 16 1.18 6.88 8.39
C SER A 16 0.19 5.72 8.16
N PRO A 17 0.62 4.60 7.55
CA PRO A 17 -0.27 3.47 7.23
C PRO A 17 -0.65 2.62 8.46
N GLY A 18 -0.19 2.97 9.67
CA GLY A 18 -0.45 2.22 10.91
C GLY A 18 -1.71 2.61 11.69
N GLU A 19 -2.24 3.84 11.52
CA GLU A 19 -3.34 4.33 12.38
C GLU A 19 -4.73 3.80 11.98
N ALA A 20 -4.89 3.25 10.77
CA ALA A 20 -6.19 2.77 10.30
C ALA A 20 -6.57 1.37 10.83
N ALA A 21 -5.60 0.58 11.32
CA ALA A 21 -5.83 -0.79 11.78
C ALA A 21 -5.99 -0.92 13.31
N ALA A 22 -5.55 0.09 14.08
CA ALA A 22 -5.60 0.08 15.54
C ALA A 22 -6.82 0.86 16.05
N GLY A 23 -7.98 0.22 16.02
CA GLY A 23 -9.10 0.63 16.87
C GLY A 23 -8.78 0.35 18.33
N GLY A 24 -8.40 1.38 19.08
CA GLY A 24 -8.48 1.41 20.55
C GLY A 24 -7.15 1.54 21.30
N GLY A 25 -6.99 2.64 22.04
CA GLY A 25 -6.22 2.69 23.28
C GLY A 25 -4.99 3.60 23.34
N GLY A 26 -5.20 4.84 23.79
CA GLY A 26 -4.39 5.42 24.88
C GLY A 26 -3.10 6.21 24.54
N GLY A 27 -3.23 7.53 24.51
CA GLY A 27 -2.36 8.43 25.30
C GLY A 27 -1.26 9.21 24.57
N GLY A 28 -1.48 10.51 24.38
CA GLY A 28 -0.38 11.49 24.40
C GLY A 28 -0.38 12.61 23.35
N GLY A 29 -1.33 13.56 23.45
CA GLY A 29 -1.09 14.99 23.17
C GLY A 29 -1.00 15.47 21.71
N GLY A 30 -2.04 16.16 21.23
CA GLY A 30 -1.93 17.10 20.10
C GLY A 30 -3.10 17.10 19.12
N THR A 31 -4.17 17.81 19.48
CA THR A 31 -5.20 18.45 18.62
C THR A 31 -5.28 18.00 17.14
N GLY A 32 -6.24 17.12 16.81
CA GLY A 32 -6.58 16.82 15.41
C GLY A 32 -7.40 15.54 15.21
N GLY A 33 -8.39 15.30 16.07
CA GLY A 33 -9.32 14.17 15.92
C GLY A 33 -10.22 14.30 14.69
N ASP A 34 -10.57 13.15 14.10
CA ASP A 34 -11.67 12.92 13.14
C ASP A 34 -11.53 13.30 11.66
N LYS A 35 -10.45 13.99 11.23
CA LYS A 35 -10.32 14.38 9.80
C LYS A 35 -9.43 13.48 8.93
N ARG A 36 -8.70 12.53 9.51
CA ARG A 36 -7.65 11.75 8.78
C ARG A 36 -8.19 10.64 7.87
N VAL A 37 -9.40 10.14 8.11
CA VAL A 37 -9.94 8.92 7.46
C VAL A 37 -11.10 9.12 6.45
N PRO A 38 -11.92 10.20 6.46
CA PRO A 38 -13.07 10.30 5.57
C PRO A 38 -12.74 10.30 4.07
N LYS A 39 -11.56 10.82 3.68
CA LYS A 39 -11.21 11.03 2.27
C LYS A 39 -10.61 9.81 1.59
N ILE A 40 -9.78 9.04 2.29
CA ILE A 40 -9.25 7.78 1.74
C ILE A 40 -10.37 6.73 1.64
N ALA A 41 -11.30 6.71 2.59
CA ALA A 41 -12.52 5.92 2.49
C ALA A 41 -13.35 6.28 1.25
N SER A 42 -13.39 7.57 0.87
CA SER A 42 -14.04 8.02 -0.38
C SER A 42 -13.32 7.51 -1.63
N VAL A 43 -11.98 7.60 -1.67
CA VAL A 43 -11.16 7.03 -2.76
C VAL A 43 -11.41 5.53 -2.89
N VAL A 44 -11.42 4.81 -1.78
CA VAL A 44 -11.68 3.37 -1.72
C VAL A 44 -13.10 3.05 -2.17
N GLY A 45 -14.10 3.82 -1.75
CA GLY A 45 -15.49 3.64 -2.18
C GLY A 45 -15.66 3.80 -3.70
N ILE A 46 -15.02 4.83 -4.28
CA ILE A 46 -15.04 5.05 -5.74
C ILE A 46 -14.30 3.91 -6.46
N LEU A 47 -13.11 3.55 -6.02
CA LEU A 47 -12.32 2.48 -6.63
C LEU A 47 -13.01 1.12 -6.51
N GLY A 48 -13.66 0.84 -5.38
CA GLY A 48 -14.46 -0.36 -5.18
C GLY A 48 -15.64 -0.45 -6.15
N HIS A 49 -16.34 0.66 -6.37
CA HIS A 49 -17.42 0.71 -7.36
C HIS A 49 -16.88 0.49 -8.79
N LEU A 50 -15.78 1.17 -9.14
CA LEU A 50 -15.14 1.05 -10.45
C LEU A 50 -14.53 -0.33 -10.70
N ALA A 51 -14.03 -1.02 -9.67
CA ALA A 51 -13.41 -2.34 -9.77
C ALA A 51 -14.36 -3.37 -10.37
N SER A 52 -15.67 -3.26 -10.14
CA SER A 52 -16.66 -4.16 -10.74
C SER A 52 -16.67 -4.18 -12.27
N ARG A 53 -16.27 -3.08 -12.93
CA ARG A 53 -16.30 -2.92 -14.39
C ARG A 53 -14.92 -2.68 -15.02
N HIS A 54 -13.97 -2.17 -14.23
CA HIS A 54 -12.67 -1.69 -14.69
C HIS A 54 -11.51 -2.24 -13.85
N ALA A 55 -11.67 -3.41 -13.20
CA ALA A 55 -10.61 -4.05 -12.41
C ALA A 55 -9.27 -4.12 -13.16
N GLY A 56 -9.28 -4.49 -14.45
CA GLY A 56 -8.07 -4.57 -15.27
C GLY A 56 -7.35 -3.23 -15.43
N SER A 57 -8.09 -2.15 -15.72
CA SER A 57 -7.51 -0.81 -15.86
C SER A 57 -7.01 -0.25 -14.54
N ILE A 58 -7.74 -0.49 -13.44
CA ILE A 58 -7.31 -0.10 -12.09
C ILE A 58 -6.03 -0.84 -11.73
N LYS A 59 -5.96 -2.15 -11.98
CA LYS A 59 -4.78 -2.97 -11.76
C LYS A 59 -3.55 -2.40 -12.47
N GLN A 60 -3.69 -2.13 -13.77
CA GLN A 60 -2.60 -1.59 -14.59
C GLN A 60 -2.12 -0.23 -14.06
N GLU A 61 -3.04 0.64 -13.66
CA GLU A 61 -2.69 1.96 -13.13
C GLU A 61 -2.01 1.88 -11.76
N LEU A 62 -2.48 1.00 -10.85
CA LEU A 62 -1.84 0.78 -9.55
C LEU A 62 -0.43 0.21 -9.71
N LEU A 63 -0.25 -0.77 -10.60
CA LEU A 63 1.06 -1.32 -10.92
C LEU A 63 1.96 -0.27 -11.58
N ARG A 64 1.43 0.57 -12.48
CA ARG A 64 2.19 1.68 -13.08
C ARG A 64 2.68 2.65 -12.01
N MET A 65 1.80 3.09 -11.10
CA MET A 65 2.18 3.97 -9.98
C MET A 65 3.23 3.33 -9.07
N PHE A 66 3.11 2.03 -8.79
CA PHE A 66 4.09 1.29 -8.02
C PHE A 66 5.47 1.28 -8.70
N HIS A 67 5.56 0.87 -9.96
CA HIS A 67 6.84 0.85 -10.68
C HIS A 67 7.44 2.24 -10.85
N GLU A 68 6.60 3.24 -11.11
CA GLU A 68 7.05 4.63 -11.14
C GLU A 68 7.64 5.05 -9.81
N SER A 69 7.02 4.72 -8.68
CA SER A 69 7.51 5.05 -7.32
C SER A 69 8.84 4.39 -6.91
N LEU A 70 9.27 3.37 -7.66
CA LEU A 70 10.55 2.70 -7.48
C LEU A 70 11.65 3.27 -8.38
N GLY A 71 11.31 4.19 -9.29
CA GLY A 71 12.25 4.90 -10.14
C GLY A 71 13.07 5.97 -9.39
N ALA A 72 13.87 6.74 -10.11
CA ALA A 72 14.73 7.78 -9.54
C ALA A 72 13.98 9.09 -9.17
N GLY A 73 12.73 9.01 -8.72
CA GLY A 73 11.95 10.19 -8.33
C GLY A 73 12.25 10.63 -6.91
N ARG A 74 12.67 11.88 -6.70
CA ARG A 74 13.02 12.43 -5.37
C ARG A 74 11.92 13.24 -4.70
N GLY A 75 10.66 13.12 -5.16
CA GLY A 75 9.54 13.87 -4.60
C GLY A 75 8.93 13.19 -3.37
N GLU A 76 8.37 13.97 -2.44
CA GLU A 76 7.61 13.45 -1.29
C GLU A 76 6.42 12.57 -1.72
N GLN A 77 5.78 12.89 -2.85
CA GLN A 77 4.75 12.05 -3.43
C GLN A 77 5.26 10.66 -3.85
N HIS A 78 6.52 10.58 -4.26
CA HIS A 78 7.15 9.34 -4.68
C HIS A 78 7.32 8.38 -3.50
N LYS A 79 7.87 8.88 -2.39
CA LYS A 79 8.04 8.15 -1.14
C LYS A 79 6.70 7.72 -0.54
N ALA A 80 5.70 8.59 -0.61
CA ALA A 80 4.37 8.31 -0.09
C ALA A 80 3.54 7.37 -0.97
N THR A 81 3.99 7.05 -2.20
CA THR A 81 3.20 6.22 -3.13
C THR A 81 3.07 4.80 -2.63
N VAL A 82 4.16 4.15 -2.21
CA VAL A 82 4.09 2.75 -1.74
C VAL A 82 3.21 2.63 -0.48
N PRO A 83 3.40 3.45 0.58
CA PRO A 83 2.49 3.47 1.72
C PRO A 83 1.02 3.75 1.36
N PHE A 84 0.77 4.69 0.43
CA PHE A 84 -0.58 4.98 -0.05
C PHE A 84 -1.23 3.78 -0.73
N LEU A 85 -0.49 3.08 -1.60
CA LEU A 85 -1.00 1.89 -2.30
C LEU A 85 -1.29 0.74 -1.32
N LEU A 86 -0.44 0.53 -0.32
CA LEU A 86 -0.67 -0.45 0.74
C LEU A 86 -1.92 -0.10 1.56
N GLN A 87 -2.10 1.17 1.90
CA GLN A 87 -3.28 1.66 2.61
C GLN A 87 -4.58 1.46 1.81
N LEU A 88 -4.56 1.70 0.49
CA LEU A 88 -5.71 1.42 -0.38
C LEU A 88 -6.06 -0.07 -0.42
N ALA A 89 -5.05 -0.94 -0.47
CA ALA A 89 -5.25 -2.39 -0.46
C ALA A 89 -5.86 -2.87 0.86
N LEU A 90 -5.40 -2.32 1.99
CA LEU A 90 -5.93 -2.65 3.33
C LEU A 90 -7.42 -2.33 3.45
N MET A 91 -7.82 -1.19 2.90
CA MET A 91 -9.20 -0.71 3.03
C MET A 91 -10.16 -1.34 2.02
N SER A 92 -9.67 -2.11 1.03
CA SER A 92 -10.50 -2.66 -0.03
C SER A 92 -10.13 -4.12 -0.37
N PRO A 93 -10.90 -5.09 0.13
CA PRO A 93 -10.71 -6.51 -0.21
C PRO A 93 -10.78 -6.77 -1.72
N ALA A 94 -11.62 -6.02 -2.46
CA ALA A 94 -11.74 -6.12 -3.91
C ALA A 94 -10.46 -5.66 -4.63
N LEU A 95 -9.85 -4.56 -4.18
CA LEU A 95 -8.56 -4.11 -4.73
C LEU A 95 -7.45 -5.09 -4.36
N LEU A 96 -7.40 -5.55 -3.11
CA LEU A 96 -6.43 -6.54 -2.65
C LEU A 96 -6.47 -7.80 -3.52
N GLY A 97 -7.65 -8.38 -3.75
CA GLY A 97 -7.81 -9.54 -4.64
C GLY A 97 -7.36 -9.26 -6.08
N THR A 98 -7.57 -8.04 -6.57
CA THR A 98 -7.17 -7.65 -7.93
C THR A 98 -5.64 -7.52 -8.09
N VAL A 99 -4.94 -7.03 -7.07
CA VAL A 99 -3.49 -6.76 -7.14
C VAL A 99 -2.63 -7.93 -6.63
N SER A 100 -3.10 -8.68 -5.63
CA SER A 100 -2.35 -9.78 -5.00
C SER A 100 -1.99 -10.91 -5.96
N ALA A 101 -2.86 -11.21 -6.93
CA ALA A 101 -2.64 -12.26 -7.92
C ALA A 101 -1.40 -12.03 -8.81
N GLU A 102 -1.06 -10.77 -9.09
CA GLU A 102 0.05 -10.35 -9.98
C GLU A 102 1.24 -9.79 -9.21
N LEU A 103 1.08 -9.58 -7.89
CA LEU A 103 2.12 -8.98 -7.05
C LEU A 103 3.39 -9.82 -7.11
N VAL A 104 3.26 -11.14 -6.94
CA VAL A 104 4.39 -12.08 -6.99
C VAL A 104 5.10 -12.01 -8.35
N ASP A 105 4.35 -11.96 -9.45
CA ASP A 105 4.91 -11.92 -10.80
C ASP A 105 5.63 -10.57 -11.09
N SER A 106 5.30 -9.52 -10.32
CA SER A 106 5.94 -8.20 -10.37
C SER A 106 7.17 -8.07 -9.47
N LEU A 107 7.29 -8.87 -8.41
CA LEU A 107 8.40 -8.84 -7.43
C LEU A 107 9.66 -9.56 -7.95
N LYS A 108 10.15 -9.16 -9.12
CA LYS A 108 11.40 -9.65 -9.70
C LYS A 108 12.61 -9.08 -8.94
N PRO A 109 13.80 -9.72 -9.00
CA PRO A 109 15.02 -9.23 -8.34
C PRO A 109 15.31 -7.73 -8.47
N PRO A 110 15.20 -7.07 -9.65
CA PRO A 110 15.42 -5.62 -9.74
C PRO A 110 14.41 -4.81 -8.92
N VAL A 111 13.14 -5.23 -8.89
CA VAL A 111 12.07 -4.56 -8.12
C VAL A 111 12.31 -4.73 -6.63
N LEU A 112 12.75 -5.91 -6.18
CA LEU A 112 13.12 -6.15 -4.78
C LEU A 112 14.30 -5.28 -4.34
N ASN A 113 15.32 -5.13 -5.19
CA ASN A 113 16.44 -4.25 -4.91
C ASN A 113 16.03 -2.78 -4.84
N GLN A 114 15.11 -2.34 -5.71
CA GLN A 114 14.55 -0.98 -5.66
C GLN A 114 13.72 -0.77 -4.40
N LEU A 115 12.88 -1.73 -4.00
CA LEU A 115 12.14 -1.67 -2.75
C LEU A 115 13.08 -1.58 -1.55
N HIS A 116 14.15 -2.38 -1.52
CA HIS A 116 15.15 -2.30 -0.48
C HIS A 116 15.77 -0.90 -0.39
N GLN A 117 16.16 -0.31 -1.52
CA GLN A 117 16.68 1.07 -1.56
C GLN A 117 15.64 2.09 -1.11
N HIS A 118 14.38 1.93 -1.56
CA HIS A 118 13.26 2.81 -1.21
C HIS A 118 13.01 2.83 0.30
N PHE A 119 13.06 1.66 0.95
CA PHE A 119 12.83 1.51 2.38
C PHE A 119 14.08 1.70 3.25
N SER A 120 15.29 1.59 2.70
CA SER A 120 16.54 1.75 3.47
C SER A 120 16.72 3.12 4.11
N ALA A 121 16.02 4.13 3.60
CA ALA A 121 16.05 5.50 4.11
C ALA A 121 14.98 5.77 5.18
N LEU A 122 14.08 4.83 5.46
CA LEU A 122 13.02 5.01 6.44
C LEU A 122 13.51 4.72 7.87
N PRO A 123 12.99 5.45 8.88
CA PRO A 123 13.18 5.09 10.28
C PRO A 123 12.65 3.69 10.59
N ARG A 124 13.22 3.06 11.62
CA ARG A 124 12.86 1.69 12.01
C ARG A 124 11.39 1.55 12.38
N ASP A 125 10.83 2.50 13.11
CA ASP A 125 9.40 2.48 13.49
C ASP A 125 8.47 2.53 12.26
N GLU A 126 8.84 3.28 11.22
CA GLU A 126 8.08 3.32 9.97
C GLU A 126 8.20 2.01 9.19
N LEU A 127 9.39 1.40 9.19
CA LEU A 127 9.59 0.09 8.58
C LEU A 127 8.77 -0.99 9.27
N ASP A 128 8.76 -1.02 10.60
CA ASP A 128 7.97 -1.97 11.38
C ASP A 128 6.47 -1.80 11.12
N ASN A 129 6.00 -0.55 10.97
CA ASN A 129 4.62 -0.27 10.55
C ASN A 129 4.30 -0.82 9.16
N VAL A 130 5.19 -0.61 8.18
CA VAL A 130 5.02 -1.14 6.81
C VAL A 130 5.00 -2.66 6.83
N VAL A 131 5.89 -3.30 7.59
CA VAL A 131 5.92 -4.76 7.75
C VAL A 131 4.61 -5.26 8.36
N GLY A 132 4.10 -4.62 9.42
CA GLY A 132 2.83 -4.96 10.03
C GLY A 132 1.66 -4.91 9.05
N VAL A 133 1.62 -3.86 8.22
CA VAL A 133 0.63 -3.70 7.14
C VAL A 133 0.74 -4.82 6.10
N VAL A 134 1.96 -5.14 5.65
CA VAL A 134 2.18 -6.21 4.66
C VAL A 134 1.74 -7.57 5.22
N VAL A 135 2.08 -7.88 6.48
CA VAL A 135 1.66 -9.12 7.13
C VAL A 135 0.13 -9.19 7.25
N HIS A 136 -0.53 -8.08 7.59
CA HIS A 136 -1.99 -8.01 7.64
C HIS A 136 -2.62 -8.25 6.26
N LEU A 137 -2.08 -7.62 5.20
CA LEU A 137 -2.52 -7.83 3.82
C LEU A 137 -2.38 -9.29 3.39
N ILE A 138 -1.25 -9.93 3.69
CA ILE A 138 -1.03 -11.35 3.39
C ILE A 138 -2.07 -12.21 4.12
N SER A 139 -2.35 -11.90 5.39
CA SER A 139 -3.32 -12.62 6.22
C SER A 139 -4.76 -12.47 5.73
N GLN A 140 -5.08 -11.35 5.07
CA GLN A 140 -6.41 -11.09 4.48
C GLN A 140 -6.52 -11.55 3.02
N THR A 141 -5.42 -11.95 2.39
CA THR A 141 -5.41 -12.35 0.98
C THR A 141 -5.93 -13.78 0.85
N SER A 142 -7.12 -13.94 0.28
CA SER A 142 -7.67 -15.27 -0.04
C SER A 142 -7.19 -15.78 -1.42
N ALA A 143 -7.11 -14.90 -2.42
CA ALA A 143 -6.66 -15.22 -3.76
C ALA A 143 -5.15 -15.01 -3.92
N GLY A 144 -4.41 -16.03 -4.36
CA GLY A 144 -2.96 -15.92 -4.56
C GLY A 144 -2.10 -16.09 -3.29
N ALA A 145 -2.70 -16.32 -2.12
CA ALA A 145 -1.99 -16.54 -0.86
C ALA A 145 -0.94 -17.66 -0.95
N PHE A 146 -1.26 -18.79 -1.58
CA PHE A 146 -0.28 -19.87 -1.77
C PHE A 146 0.95 -19.42 -2.56
N ARG A 147 0.77 -18.67 -3.67
CA ARG A 147 1.88 -18.15 -4.48
C ARG A 147 2.72 -17.15 -3.68
N ILE A 148 2.08 -16.30 -2.88
CA ILE A 148 2.77 -15.36 -1.99
C ILE A 148 3.62 -16.08 -0.95
N LEU A 149 3.04 -17.07 -0.26
CA LEU A 149 3.77 -17.87 0.74
C LEU A 149 4.91 -18.65 0.10
N GLN A 150 4.68 -19.28 -1.05
CA GLN A 150 5.70 -19.99 -1.80
C GLN A 150 6.84 -19.05 -2.22
N PHE A 151 6.52 -17.84 -2.68
CA PHE A 151 7.50 -16.81 -3.00
C PHE A 151 8.33 -16.41 -1.78
N LEU A 152 7.70 -16.14 -0.63
CA LEU A 152 8.40 -15.77 0.59
C LEU A 152 9.35 -16.88 1.06
N VAL A 153 8.87 -18.13 1.09
CA VAL A 153 9.70 -19.28 1.47
C VAL A 153 10.84 -19.47 0.47
N GLY A 154 10.57 -19.37 -0.83
CA GLY A 154 11.57 -19.53 -1.88
C GLY A 154 12.61 -18.40 -1.92
N THR A 155 12.29 -17.21 -1.40
CA THR A 155 13.22 -16.07 -1.32
C THR A 155 13.97 -16.03 0.01
N ALA A 156 13.38 -16.58 1.09
CA ALA A 156 14.00 -16.65 2.41
C ALA A 156 15.01 -17.81 2.53
N MET A 157 14.90 -18.83 1.68
CA MET A 157 15.86 -19.92 1.60
C MET A 157 16.99 -19.54 0.61
N PRO A 158 18.26 -19.56 1.03
CA PRO A 158 19.41 -19.25 0.17
C PRO A 158 19.68 -20.31 -0.90
#